data_AF-A0A451A4P7-F1
#
_entry.id   AF-A0A451A4P7-F1
#
_cell.length_a   1.000
_cell.length_b   1.000
_cell.length_c   1.000
_cell.angle_alpha   90.00
_cell.angle_beta   90.00
_cell.angle_gamma   90.00
#
_symmetry.space_group_name_H-M   'P 1'
#
loop_
_entity.id
_entity.type
_entity.pdbx_description
1 polymer ?
#
loop_
_entity_poly.entity_id
_entity_poly.type
_entity_poly.pdbx_seq_one_letter_code
_entity_poly.pdbx_strand_id
1 'polypeptide(L)'
;MMQKARVHLFKERSLFYVTFSTSKQAKREKDWLFQLDPVYFIAILGFVHDEAEEIQKFRRNVALRNQDGQLFFDRLYFEFLQMPLFTKQEHELETHFDKWLYFL
;
A
#
# COMPACT_ATOMS: atom_id res chain seq x y z
N MET A 1 -1.60 6.23 -5.29
CA MET A 1 -0.60 7.10 -5.95
C MET A 1 0.15 6.27 -6.98
N MET A 2 0.32 6.74 -8.22
CA MET A 2 1.08 6.03 -9.26
C MET A 2 2.49 6.61 -9.37
N GLN A 3 3.52 5.76 -9.33
CA GLN A 3 4.92 6.19 -9.33
C GLN A 3 5.71 5.48 -10.43
N LYS A 4 6.19 6.26 -11.42
CA LYS A 4 6.82 5.74 -12.65
C LYS A 4 8.33 5.48 -12.57
N ALA A 5 9.02 6.01 -11.57
CA ALA A 5 10.47 5.87 -11.42
C ALA A 5 10.82 5.43 -10.01
N ARG A 6 11.95 4.73 -9.84
CA ARG A 6 12.46 4.32 -8.53
C ARG A 6 12.79 5.57 -7.74
N VAL A 7 11.96 5.92 -6.77
CA VAL A 7 12.23 7.07 -5.91
C VAL A 7 12.94 6.61 -4.65
N HIS A 8 14.03 7.32 -4.33
CA HIS A 8 14.64 7.28 -3.02
C HIS A 8 13.57 7.45 -1.92
N LEU A 9 13.73 6.70 -0.84
CA LEU A 9 12.93 6.81 0.38
C LEU A 9 11.43 6.50 0.19
N PHE A 10 11.11 5.48 -0.63
CA PHE A 10 9.71 5.09 -0.90
C PHE A 10 8.93 4.76 0.38
N LYS A 11 9.54 4.06 1.34
CA LYS A 11 8.90 3.65 2.61
C LYS A 11 8.55 4.88 3.46
N GLU A 12 9.50 5.80 3.58
CA GLU A 12 9.38 7.06 4.32
C GLU A 12 8.28 7.94 3.70
N ARG A 13 8.25 8.03 2.37
CA ARG A 13 7.20 8.78 1.65
C ARG A 13 5.83 8.14 1.85
N SER A 14 5.73 6.82 1.79
CA SER A 14 4.48 6.10 2.03
C SER A 14 3.96 6.36 3.45
N LEU A 15 4.84 6.30 4.45
CA LEU A 15 4.50 6.62 5.84
C LEU A 15 4.05 8.09 5.96
N PHE A 16 4.82 9.02 5.39
CA PHE A 16 4.51 10.45 5.40
C PHE A 16 3.12 10.74 4.80
N TYR A 17 2.78 10.14 3.66
CA TYR A 17 1.48 10.36 3.02
C TYR A 17 0.30 9.86 3.86
N VAL A 18 0.47 8.74 4.56
CA VAL A 18 -0.55 8.23 5.49
C VAL A 18 -0.78 9.20 6.64
N THR A 19 0.27 9.83 7.19
CA THR A 19 0.11 10.74 8.34
C THR A 19 -0.89 11.86 8.07
N PHE A 20 -0.98 12.35 6.83
CA PHE A 20 -1.91 13.40 6.46
C PHE A 20 -3.37 12.93 6.52
N SER A 21 -3.65 11.74 5.98
CA SER A 21 -4.97 11.12 6.03
C SER A 21 -5.38 10.81 7.48
N THR A 22 -4.47 10.26 8.28
CA THR A 22 -4.73 9.92 9.69
C THR A 22 -4.93 11.18 10.54
N SER A 23 -4.07 12.19 10.40
CA SER A 23 -4.14 13.41 11.22
C SER A 23 -5.38 14.23 10.93
N LYS A 24 -5.90 14.19 9.70
CA LYS A 24 -7.17 14.86 9.33
C LYS A 24 -8.40 14.29 10.01
N GLN A 25 -8.36 13.03 10.42
CA GLN A 25 -9.49 12.39 11.11
C GLN A 25 -9.63 12.84 12.57
N ALA A 26 -8.57 13.38 13.17
CA ALA A 26 -8.60 13.89 14.54
C ALA A 26 -9.50 15.14 14.62
N LYS A 27 -10.78 14.94 14.93
CA LYS A 27 -11.73 16.02 15.15
C LYS A 27 -11.46 16.69 16.49
N ARG A 28 -11.37 18.02 16.47
CA ARG A 28 -11.30 18.86 17.67
C ARG A 28 -12.70 19.07 18.22
N GLU A 29 -13.33 18.01 18.72
CA GLU A 29 -14.56 18.14 19.52
C GLU A 29 -14.19 18.33 21.00
N LYS A 30 -15.19 18.48 21.88
CA LYS A 30 -14.98 18.73 23.32
C LYS A 30 -14.15 17.62 23.99
N ASP A 31 -14.27 16.41 23.47
CA ASP A 31 -13.43 15.26 23.80
C ASP A 31 -12.57 14.91 22.59
N TRP A 32 -11.28 14.63 22.81
CA TRP A 32 -10.36 14.28 21.73
C TRP A 32 -10.63 12.83 21.28
N LEU A 33 -11.51 12.66 20.31
CA LEU A 33 -11.93 11.36 19.79
C LEU A 33 -10.89 10.82 18.81
N PHE A 34 -10.02 9.91 19.27
CA PHE A 34 -9.00 9.21 18.46
C PHE A 34 -9.51 7.91 17.81
N GLN A 35 -10.82 7.78 17.64
CA GLN A 35 -11.38 6.65 16.91
C GLN A 35 -11.18 6.86 15.41
N LEU A 36 -10.03 6.41 14.92
CA LEU A 36 -9.65 6.53 13.52
C LEU A 36 -10.49 5.56 12.65
N ASP A 37 -10.92 6.05 11.50
CA ASP A 37 -11.46 5.23 10.42
C ASP A 37 -10.30 4.49 9.71
N PRO A 38 -10.55 3.27 9.19
CA PRO A 38 -9.54 2.52 8.46
C PRO A 38 -8.90 3.32 7.31
N VAL A 39 -7.58 3.34 7.27
CA VAL A 39 -6.76 3.97 6.22
C VAL A 39 -6.06 2.90 5.40
N TYR A 40 -6.31 2.92 4.09
CA TYR A 40 -5.65 2.07 3.11
C TYR A 40 -4.75 2.92 2.22
N PHE A 41 -3.45 2.68 2.28
CA PHE A 41 -2.48 3.27 1.37
C PHE A 41 -2.20 2.30 0.23
N ILE A 42 -2.68 2.62 -0.97
CA ILE A 42 -2.45 1.82 -2.17
C ILE A 42 -1.46 2.55 -3.09
N ALA A 43 -0.31 1.93 -3.32
CA ALA A 43 0.71 2.42 -4.25
C ALA A 43 0.87 1.47 -5.43
N ILE A 44 0.83 2.06 -6.63
CA ILE A 44 1.09 1.36 -7.90
C ILE A 44 2.46 1.80 -8.37
N LEU A 45 3.38 0.85 -8.41
CA LEU A 45 4.80 1.05 -8.66
C LEU A 45 5.14 0.55 -10.06
N GLY A 46 5.66 1.44 -10.91
CA GLY A 46 6.22 1.07 -12.22
C GLY A 46 7.60 0.44 -12.14
N PHE A 47 8.05 0.04 -10.94
CA PHE A 47 9.36 -0.55 -10.68
C PHE A 47 9.23 -1.62 -9.59
N VAL A 48 10.20 -2.52 -9.52
CA VAL A 48 10.31 -3.48 -8.41
C VAL A 48 11.06 -2.83 -7.25
N HIS A 49 10.38 -2.71 -6.12
CA HIS A 49 10.90 -2.16 -4.88
C HIS A 49 11.73 -3.18 -4.10
N ASP A 50 11.35 -4.46 -4.16
CA ASP A 50 12.01 -5.53 -3.42
C ASP A 50 13.50 -5.63 -3.75
N GLU A 51 14.33 -5.69 -2.70
CA GLU A 51 15.80 -5.65 -2.82
C GLU A 51 16.39 -6.96 -3.35
N ALA A 52 15.73 -8.10 -3.06
CA ALA A 52 16.13 -9.41 -3.54
C ALA A 52 15.06 -10.02 -4.45
N GLU A 53 15.48 -10.62 -5.56
CA GLU A 53 14.59 -11.26 -6.54
C GLU A 53 13.73 -12.36 -5.93
N GLU A 54 14.30 -13.17 -5.05
CA GLU A 54 13.62 -14.35 -4.47
C GLU A 54 12.44 -14.00 -3.55
N ILE A 55 12.38 -12.77 -3.06
CA ILE A 55 11.28 -12.30 -2.23
C ILE A 55 10.30 -11.43 -3.02
N GLN A 56 10.53 -11.18 -4.31
CA GLN A 56 9.67 -10.33 -5.12
C GLN A 56 8.24 -10.83 -5.13
N LYS A 57 7.30 -9.92 -4.88
CA LYS A 57 5.87 -10.22 -4.97
C LYS A 57 5.18 -9.14 -5.77
N PHE A 58 4.40 -9.53 -6.78
CA PHE A 58 3.54 -8.60 -7.50
C PHE A 58 2.72 -7.73 -6.54
N ARG A 59 2.14 -8.36 -5.52
CA ARG A 59 1.33 -7.72 -4.49
C ARG A 59 1.99 -7.87 -3.12
N ARG A 60 2.18 -6.76 -2.41
CA ARG A 60 2.64 -6.75 -1.01
C ARG A 60 1.67 -6.03 -0.09
N ASN A 61 1.16 -6.79 0.87
CA ASN A 61 0.36 -6.29 1.96
C ASN A 61 1.29 -6.06 3.16
N VAL A 62 1.29 -4.86 3.71
CA VAL A 62 2.06 -4.51 4.91
C VAL A 62 1.11 -3.90 5.95
N ALA A 63 1.29 -4.32 7.21
CA ALA A 63 0.50 -3.85 8.35
C ALA A 63 1.39 -3.69 9.58
N LEU A 64 0.95 -2.86 10.52
CA LEU A 64 1.67 -2.64 11.77
C LEU A 64 1.50 -3.84 12.71
N ARG A 65 2.62 -4.48 13.06
CA ARG A 65 2.67 -5.69 13.89
C ARG A 65 3.58 -5.49 15.10
N ASN A 66 3.32 -6.23 16.18
CA ASN A 66 4.20 -6.26 17.35
C ASN A 66 5.43 -7.16 17.09
N GLN A 67 6.33 -7.23 18.07
CA GLN A 67 7.56 -8.05 18.00
C GLN A 67 7.29 -9.54 17.79
N ASP A 68 6.12 -10.03 18.19
CA ASP A 68 5.69 -11.42 18.06
C ASP A 68 4.96 -11.69 16.72
N GLY A 69 4.87 -10.67 15.85
CA GLY A 69 4.22 -10.75 14.55
C GLY A 69 2.69 -10.64 14.58
N GLN A 70 2.08 -10.41 15.74
CA GLN A 70 0.63 -10.20 15.86
C GLN A 70 0.25 -8.82 15.33
N LEU A 71 -0.94 -8.70 14.75
CA LEU A 71 -1.46 -7.42 14.26
C LEU A 71 -1.63 -6.46 15.45
N PHE A 72 -0.89 -5.36 15.44
CA PHE A 72 -0.93 -4.36 16.51
C PHE A 72 -2.02 -3.33 16.29
N PHE A 73 -2.30 -2.98 15.02
CA PHE A 73 -3.32 -2.00 14.66
C PHE A 73 -4.04 -2.42 13.38
N ASP A 74 -5.36 -2.62 13.48
CA ASP A 74 -6.22 -3.19 12.43
C ASP A 74 -6.93 -2.13 11.58
N ARG A 75 -6.41 -0.90 11.56
CA ARG A 75 -6.99 0.22 10.81
C ARG A 75 -5.99 0.94 9.91
N LEU A 76 -4.77 0.43 9.80
CA LEU A 76 -3.76 0.96 8.88
C LEU A 76 -3.17 -0.15 8.04
N TYR A 77 -3.39 -0.05 6.73
CA TYR A 77 -2.96 -1.04 5.76
C TYR A 77 -2.21 -0.38 4.62
N PHE A 78 -1.13 -1.01 4.20
CA PHE A 78 -0.38 -0.64 3.02
C PHE A 78 -0.47 -1.77 1.99
N GLU A 79 -0.71 -1.37 0.75
CA GLU A 79 -0.84 -2.26 -0.39
C GLU A 79 0.06 -1.75 -1.50
N PHE A 80 1.05 -2.54 -1.87
CA PHE A 80 1.99 -2.20 -2.92
C PHE A 80 1.82 -3.14 -4.10
N LEU A 81 1.53 -2.57 -5.27
CA LEU A 81 1.38 -3.26 -6.53
C LEU A 81 2.60 -2.94 -7.41
N GLN A 82 3.43 -3.95 -7.63
CA GLN A 82 4.68 -3.86 -8.40
C GLN A 82 4.41 -4.27 -9.84
N MET A 83 4.07 -3.31 -10.69
CA MET A 83 3.57 -3.56 -12.05
C MET A 83 4.51 -4.36 -12.96
N PRO A 84 5.86 -4.24 -12.88
CA PRO A 84 6.74 -5.08 -13.68
C PRO A 84 6.58 -6.60 -13.42
N LEU A 85 6.00 -6.99 -12.29
CA LEU A 85 5.73 -8.39 -11.95
C LEU A 85 4.33 -8.84 -12.39
N PHE A 86 3.51 -7.95 -12.94
CA PHE A 86 2.23 -8.29 -13.55
C PHE A 86 2.46 -8.66 -15.01
N THR A 87 2.46 -9.95 -15.32
CA THR A 87 2.81 -10.49 -16.65
C THR A 87 1.64 -11.14 -17.39
N LYS A 88 0.44 -11.13 -16.79
CA LYS A 88 -0.77 -11.71 -17.38
C LYS A 88 -1.10 -11.04 -18.71
N GLN A 89 -1.37 -11.86 -19.71
CA GLN A 89 -1.85 -11.47 -21.02
C GLN A 89 -3.38 -11.35 -21.04
N GLU A 90 -3.94 -10.74 -22.10
CA GLU A 90 -5.38 -10.49 -22.25
C GLU A 90 -6.25 -11.73 -22.01
N HIS A 91 -5.83 -12.90 -22.50
CA HIS A 91 -6.56 -14.16 -22.34
C HIS A 91 -6.45 -14.78 -20.94
N GLU A 92 -5.54 -14.28 -20.10
CA GLU A 92 -5.32 -14.72 -18.71
C GLU A 92 -6.06 -13.80 -17.68
N LEU A 93 -6.80 -12.80 -18.16
CA LEU A 93 -7.51 -11.83 -17.32
C LEU A 93 -8.85 -12.39 -16.82
N GLU A 94 -8.81 -13.09 -15.70
CA GLU A 94 -10.00 -13.72 -15.09
C GLU A 94 -10.83 -12.72 -14.27
N THR A 95 -10.18 -11.87 -13.49
CA THR A 95 -10.87 -11.00 -12.51
C THR A 95 -10.99 -9.55 -12.99
N HIS A 96 -11.93 -8.79 -12.41
CA HIS A 96 -12.00 -7.34 -12.62
C HIS A 96 -10.72 -6.63 -12.19
N PHE A 97 -10.04 -7.15 -11.17
CA PHE A 97 -8.76 -6.64 -10.72
C PHE A 97 -7.68 -6.84 -11.79
N ASP A 98 -7.57 -8.05 -12.37
CA ASP A 98 -6.61 -8.32 -13.45
C ASP A 98 -6.84 -7.40 -14.65
N LYS A 99 -8.10 -7.23 -15.05
CA LYS A 99 -8.48 -6.31 -16.13
C LYS A 99 -8.08 -4.87 -15.82
N TRP A 100 -8.38 -4.40 -14.61
CA TRP A 100 -8.03 -3.05 -14.20
C TRP A 100 -6.52 -2.81 -14.21
N LEU A 101 -5.73 -3.78 -13.74
CA LEU A 101 -4.27 -3.71 -13.75
C LEU A 101 -3.68 -3.74 -15.16
N TYR A 102 -4.25 -4.52 -16.07
CA TYR A 102 -3.78 -4.63 -17.45
C TYR A 102 -3.93 -3.31 -18.22
N PHE A 103 -4.96 -2.52 -17.93
CA PHE A 103 -5.23 -1.24 -18.60
C PHE A 103 -4.55 -0.01 -17.95
N LEU A 104 -3.86 -0.20 -16.83
CA LEU A 104 -3.29 0.86 -15.98
C LEU A 104 -1.93 1.35 -16.49
#